data_AF-A0A0Q6T7U1-F1
#
_entry.id   AF-A0A0Q6T7U1-F1
#
_cell.length_a   1.000
_cell.length_b   1.000
_cell.length_c   1.000
_cell.angle_alpha   90.00
_cell.angle_beta   90.00
_cell.angle_gamma   90.00
#
_symmetry.space_group_name_H-M   'P 1'
#
loop_
_entity.id
_entity.type
_entity.pdbx_description
1 polymer ?
#
loop_
_entity_poly.entity_id
_entity_poly.type
_entity_poly.pdbx_seq_one_letter_code
_entity_poly.pdbx_strand_id
1 'polypeptide(L)'
;MANHESSTNATSSATSSAAPLPLYLQQSWLHGGAEHDANAIFAAEVMDIARGTRTIAGIVQAHLADLGAMDSGSGDVRPLLSDNDIESLARLALVSLDKLAEDASRAVDRFNSNARKGAPA
;
A
#
# COMPACT_ATOMS: atom_id res chain seq x y z
N MET A 1 51.27 -37.79 -30.76
CA MET A 1 51.28 -36.32 -30.59
C MET A 1 49.87 -35.81 -30.85
N ALA A 2 49.36 -35.02 -29.92
CA ALA A 2 48.23 -34.08 -30.01
C ALA A 2 46.78 -34.62 -30.12
N ASN A 3 46.15 -34.71 -28.94
CA ASN A 3 44.81 -34.33 -28.52
C ASN A 3 43.87 -33.68 -29.56
N HIS A 4 42.60 -34.08 -29.53
CA HIS A 4 41.49 -33.13 -29.62
C HIS A 4 40.35 -33.54 -28.69
N GLU A 5 40.30 -32.85 -27.56
CA GLU A 5 39.13 -32.70 -26.71
C GLU A 5 38.05 -31.96 -27.52
N SER A 6 36.78 -32.35 -27.38
CA SER A 6 35.65 -31.50 -27.74
C SER A 6 34.65 -31.49 -26.61
N SER A 7 34.73 -30.36 -25.89
CA SER A 7 33.87 -29.89 -24.85
C SER A 7 32.39 -29.94 -25.21
N THR A 8 31.63 -30.51 -24.28
CA THR A 8 30.40 -29.97 -23.68
C THR A 8 29.73 -28.78 -24.37
N ASN A 9 28.47 -28.96 -24.73
CA ASN A 9 27.51 -27.88 -24.60
C ASN A 9 26.19 -28.45 -24.03
N ALA A 10 26.21 -28.75 -22.74
CA ALA A 10 24.98 -28.94 -21.99
C ALA A 10 24.37 -27.55 -21.80
N THR A 11 23.33 -27.26 -22.59
CA THR A 11 22.47 -26.10 -22.43
C THR A 11 21.81 -26.17 -21.06
N SER A 12 22.43 -25.54 -20.06
CA SER A 12 21.82 -25.31 -18.75
C SER A 12 20.62 -24.39 -18.94
N SER A 13 19.44 -24.98 -19.04
CA SER A 13 18.17 -24.29 -18.86
C SER A 13 18.11 -23.86 -17.40
N ALA A 14 18.56 -22.63 -17.14
CA ALA A 14 18.32 -21.98 -15.87
C ALA A 14 16.83 -21.64 -15.80
N THR A 15 16.04 -22.59 -15.30
CA THR A 15 14.70 -22.31 -14.81
C THR A 15 14.88 -21.40 -13.60
N SER A 16 14.86 -20.08 -13.85
CA SER A 16 14.83 -19.07 -12.81
C SER A 16 13.57 -19.31 -11.99
N SER A 17 13.73 -20.04 -10.90
CA SER A 17 12.72 -20.16 -9.85
C SER A 17 12.64 -18.80 -9.16
N ALA A 18 11.90 -17.88 -9.78
CA ALA A 18 11.58 -16.60 -9.18
C ALA A 18 10.93 -16.87 -7.82
N ALA A 19 11.60 -16.47 -6.75
CA ALA A 19 11.09 -16.61 -5.40
C ALA A 19 9.69 -15.94 -5.32
N PRO A 20 8.74 -16.51 -4.56
CA PRO A 20 7.44 -15.88 -4.41
C PRO A 20 7.62 -14.46 -3.88
N LEU A 21 7.13 -13.48 -4.63
CA LEU A 21 7.09 -12.09 -4.16
C LEU A 21 6.32 -12.06 -2.83
N PRO A 22 6.82 -11.33 -1.83
CA PRO A 22 6.08 -11.10 -0.59
C PRO A 22 4.64 -10.65 -0.87
N LEU A 23 3.66 -11.16 -0.11
CA LEU A 23 2.22 -10.88 -0.35
C LEU A 23 1.88 -9.39 -0.43
N TYR A 24 2.61 -8.53 0.29
CA TYR A 24 2.42 -7.08 0.25
C TYR A 24 2.80 -6.47 -1.12
N LEU A 25 3.71 -7.10 -1.87
CA LEU A 25 4.07 -6.69 -3.23
C LEU A 25 3.02 -7.11 -4.27
N GLN A 26 2.28 -8.19 -4.02
CA GLN A 26 1.19 -8.62 -4.93
C GLN A 26 -0.01 -7.66 -4.92
N GLN A 27 -0.17 -6.90 -3.84
CA GLN A 27 -1.23 -5.90 -3.68
C GLN A 27 -0.74 -4.48 -3.97
N SER A 28 0.54 -4.32 -4.26
CA SER A 28 1.12 -3.02 -4.55
C SER A 28 0.64 -2.51 -5.90
N TRP A 29 0.23 -1.24 -5.95
CA TRP A 29 -0.10 -0.53 -7.19
C TRP A 29 1.13 -0.20 -8.03
N LEU A 30 2.33 -0.41 -7.46
CA LEU A 30 3.58 -0.22 -8.17
C LEU A 30 3.69 -1.27 -9.28
N HIS A 31 3.73 -0.79 -10.52
CA HIS A 31 4.04 -1.67 -11.65
C HIS A 31 5.51 -2.11 -11.56
N GLY A 32 5.78 -3.35 -11.96
CA GLY A 32 7.16 -3.88 -11.98
C GLY A 32 8.10 -2.95 -12.75
N GLY A 33 9.20 -2.55 -12.11
CA GLY A 33 10.18 -1.60 -12.65
C GLY A 33 10.06 -0.15 -12.15
N ALA A 34 8.98 0.20 -11.44
CA ALA A 34 8.83 1.52 -10.80
C ALA A 34 9.40 1.56 -9.36
N GLU A 35 10.00 0.47 -8.89
CA GLU A 35 10.54 0.27 -7.53
C GLU A 35 11.69 1.21 -7.17
N HIS A 36 12.24 1.92 -8.16
CA HIS A 36 13.32 2.89 -7.98
C HIS A 36 12.85 4.34 -8.17
N ASP A 37 11.59 4.56 -8.57
CA ASP A 37 11.02 5.90 -8.71
C ASP A 37 10.34 6.33 -7.39
N ALA A 38 11.00 7.25 -6.69
CA ALA A 38 10.51 7.79 -5.42
C ALA A 38 9.14 8.50 -5.53
N ASN A 39 8.76 9.00 -6.70
CA ASN A 39 7.43 9.60 -6.91
C ASN A 39 6.37 8.52 -7.12
N ALA A 40 6.70 7.43 -7.83
CA ALA A 40 5.80 6.30 -8.01
C ALA A 40 5.52 5.61 -6.67
N ILE A 41 6.56 5.42 -5.83
CA ILE A 41 6.43 4.86 -4.49
C ILE A 41 5.50 5.72 -3.63
N PHE A 42 5.76 7.04 -3.58
CA PHE A 42 4.92 7.97 -2.84
C PHE A 42 3.46 7.95 -3.33
N ALA A 43 3.23 7.92 -4.65
CA ALA A 43 1.87 7.85 -5.20
C ALA A 43 1.14 6.55 -4.83
N ALA A 44 1.85 5.41 -4.82
CA ALA A 44 1.28 4.14 -4.36
C ALA A 44 0.94 4.17 -2.87
N GLU A 45 1.82 4.71 -2.02
CA GLU A 45 1.56 4.86 -0.58
C GLU A 45 0.34 5.75 -0.31
N VAL A 46 0.22 6.89 -1.02
CA VAL A 46 -0.96 7.76 -0.95
C VAL A 46 -2.23 6.98 -1.31
N MET A 47 -2.20 6.19 -2.37
CA MET A 47 -3.33 5.39 -2.83
C MET A 47 -3.72 4.30 -1.83
N ASP A 48 -2.75 3.61 -1.25
CA ASP A 48 -2.97 2.56 -0.25
C ASP A 48 -3.60 3.14 1.01
N ILE A 49 -3.06 4.24 1.53
CA ILE A 49 -3.60 4.90 2.73
C ILE A 49 -5.00 5.45 2.44
N ALA A 50 -5.23 6.12 1.32
CA ALA A 50 -6.54 6.67 0.97
C ALA A 50 -7.61 5.58 0.85
N ARG A 51 -7.28 4.43 0.23
CA ARG A 51 -8.21 3.29 0.10
C ARG A 51 -8.43 2.57 1.42
N GLY A 52 -7.38 2.40 2.23
CA GLY A 52 -7.48 1.84 3.57
C GLY A 52 -8.41 2.65 4.45
N THR A 53 -8.19 3.96 4.52
CA THR A 53 -9.04 4.90 5.26
C THR A 53 -10.48 4.90 4.74
N ARG A 54 -10.69 4.87 3.41
CA ARG A 54 -12.04 4.74 2.83
C ARG A 54 -12.74 3.45 3.26
N THR A 55 -12.01 2.34 3.28
CA THR A 55 -12.56 1.04 3.69
C THR A 55 -12.96 1.08 5.16
N ILE A 56 -12.10 1.60 6.03
CA ILE A 56 -12.40 1.79 7.45
C ILE A 56 -13.65 2.65 7.64
N ALA A 57 -13.72 3.81 6.97
CA ALA A 57 -14.88 4.69 7.02
C ALA A 57 -16.16 3.99 6.54
N GLY A 58 -16.08 3.17 5.49
CA GLY A 58 -17.22 2.39 4.99
C GLY A 58 -17.71 1.34 5.99
N ILE A 59 -16.81 0.66 6.70
CA ILE A 59 -17.16 -0.31 7.75
C ILE A 59 -17.85 0.42 8.92
N VAL A 60 -17.28 1.54 9.38
CA VAL A 60 -17.87 2.33 10.47
C VAL A 60 -19.24 2.88 10.06
N GLN A 61 -19.40 3.36 8.83
CA GLN A 61 -20.68 3.84 8.33
C GLN A 61 -21.74 2.74 8.29
N ALA A 62 -21.39 1.53 7.83
CA ALA A 62 -22.29 0.38 7.84
C ALA A 62 -22.73 0.02 9.27
N HIS A 63 -21.78 0.01 10.21
CA HIS A 63 -22.07 -0.21 11.62
C HIS A 63 -23.03 0.83 12.20
N LEU A 64 -22.82 2.12 11.93
CA LEU A 64 -23.71 3.19 12.38
C LEU A 64 -25.12 3.07 11.78
N ALA A 65 -25.24 2.61 10.53
CA ALA A 65 -26.54 2.35 9.90
C ALA A 65 -27.29 1.21 10.60
N ASP A 66 -26.58 0.15 10.99
CA ASP A 66 -27.17 -0.98 11.74
C ASP A 66 -27.64 -0.56 13.14
N LEU A 67 -26.88 0.29 13.84
CA LEU A 67 -27.32 0.86 15.12
C LEU A 67 -28.59 1.71 14.95
N GLY A 68 -28.66 2.54 13.89
CA GLY A 68 -29.87 3.31 13.58
C GLY A 68 -31.09 2.42 13.28
N ALA A 69 -30.88 1.26 12.65
CA ALA A 69 -31.93 0.27 12.44
C ALA A 69 -32.38 -0.38 13.77
N MET A 70 -31.45 -0.71 14.67
CA MET A 70 -31.75 -1.22 16.02
C MET A 70 -32.65 -0.26 16.80
N ASP A 71 -32.31 1.03 16.82
CA ASP A 71 -33.08 2.06 17.52
C ASP A 71 -34.50 2.23 16.94
N SER A 72 -34.68 1.92 15.65
CA SER A 72 -35.99 1.97 14.98
C SER A 72 -36.88 0.75 15.23
N GLY A 73 -36.43 -0.22 16.03
CA GLY A 73 -37.22 -1.40 16.43
C GLY A 73 -37.25 -2.53 15.40
N SER A 74 -36.32 -2.55 14.43
CA SER A 74 -36.28 -3.56 13.37
C SER A 74 -35.64 -4.89 13.84
N GLY A 75 -36.25 -5.60 14.79
CA GLY A 75 -35.85 -6.97 15.18
C GLY A 75 -34.42 -7.13 15.71
N ASP A 76 -34.01 -8.39 15.96
CA ASP A 76 -32.69 -8.80 16.48
C ASP A 76 -31.54 -8.45 15.51
N VAL A 77 -31.21 -7.17 15.39
CA VAL A 77 -30.00 -6.71 14.72
C VAL A 77 -28.86 -6.81 15.72
N ARG A 78 -27.81 -7.54 15.37
CA ARG A 78 -26.57 -7.60 16.15
C ARG A 78 -25.59 -6.59 15.57
N PRO A 79 -24.94 -5.77 16.41
CA PRO A 79 -23.95 -4.83 15.92
C PRO A 79 -22.80 -5.56 15.21
N LEU A 80 -22.44 -5.07 14.01
CA LEU A 80 -21.33 -5.62 13.20
C LEU A 80 -19.96 -5.53 13.89
N LEU A 81 -19.78 -4.54 14.75
CA LEU A 81 -18.53 -4.22 15.44
C LEU A 81 -18.80 -4.04 16.92
N SER A 82 -17.82 -4.37 17.76
CA SER A 82 -17.80 -3.89 19.14
C SER A 82 -17.26 -2.45 19.22
N ASP A 83 -17.52 -1.76 20.33
CA ASP A 83 -16.97 -0.42 20.57
C ASP A 83 -15.43 -0.41 20.49
N ASN A 84 -14.79 -1.47 20.99
CA ASN A 84 -13.34 -1.65 20.92
C ASN A 84 -12.84 -1.76 19.47
N ASP A 85 -13.60 -2.41 18.59
CA ASP A 85 -13.22 -2.54 17.17
C ASP A 85 -13.34 -1.20 16.46
N ILE A 86 -14.38 -0.41 16.75
CA ILE A 86 -14.57 0.94 16.21
C ILE A 86 -13.41 1.85 16.64
N GLU A 87 -13.06 1.82 17.93
CA GLU A 87 -11.93 2.60 18.44
C GLU A 87 -10.61 2.19 17.77
N SER A 88 -10.38 0.88 17.64
CA SER A 88 -9.20 0.32 16.99
C SER A 88 -9.10 0.75 15.53
N LEU A 89 -10.20 0.67 14.79
CA LEU A 89 -10.30 1.10 13.40
C LEU A 89 -10.09 2.61 13.26
N ALA A 90 -10.69 3.42 14.13
CA ALA A 90 -10.50 4.87 14.14
C ALA A 90 -9.04 5.26 14.42
N ARG A 91 -8.41 4.62 15.41
CA ARG A 91 -6.98 4.82 15.71
C ARG A 91 -6.10 4.42 14.52
N LEU A 92 -6.39 3.29 13.88
CA LEU A 92 -5.65 2.84 12.70
C LEU A 92 -5.78 3.85 11.54
N ALA A 93 -6.98 4.38 11.30
CA ALA A 93 -7.21 5.41 10.28
C ALA A 93 -6.43 6.69 10.59
N LEU A 94 -6.47 7.17 11.83
CA LEU A 94 -5.73 8.36 12.26
C LEU A 94 -4.22 8.19 12.08
N VAL A 95 -3.64 7.10 12.59
CA VAL A 95 -2.21 6.83 12.46
C VAL A 95 -1.79 6.72 10.99
N SER A 96 -2.62 6.12 10.14
CA SER A 96 -2.35 6.02 8.70
C SER A 96 -2.36 7.40 8.03
N LEU A 97 -3.32 8.26 8.38
CA LEU A 97 -3.41 9.62 7.86
C LEU A 97 -2.27 10.52 8.37
N ASP A 98 -1.87 10.39 9.63
CA ASP A 98 -0.73 11.14 10.19
C ASP A 98 0.56 10.76 9.47
N LYS A 99 0.81 9.46 9.24
CA LYS A 99 1.94 9.01 8.43
C LYS A 99 1.91 9.62 7.02
N LEU A 100 0.75 9.62 6.36
CA LEU A 100 0.60 10.23 5.04
C LEU A 100 0.90 11.73 5.06
N ALA A 101 0.47 12.45 6.10
CA ALA A 101 0.74 13.87 6.25
C ALA A 101 2.25 14.14 6.41
N GLU A 102 2.95 13.32 7.20
CA GLU A 102 4.41 13.40 7.35
C GLU A 102 5.15 13.11 6.03
N ASP A 103 4.74 12.07 5.30
CA ASP A 103 5.32 11.71 4.00
C ASP A 103 5.07 12.83 2.96
N ALA A 104 3.86 13.40 2.95
CA ALA A 104 3.51 14.53 2.08
C ALA A 104 4.32 15.80 2.43
N SER A 105 4.51 16.11 3.71
CA SER A 105 5.34 17.24 4.15
C SER A 105 6.78 17.09 3.64
N ARG A 106 7.36 15.90 3.79
CA ARG A 106 8.71 15.59 3.27
C ARG A 106 8.78 15.73 1.75
N ALA A 107 7.73 15.31 1.03
CA ALA A 107 7.66 15.48 -0.42
C ALA A 107 7.59 16.95 -0.84
N VAL A 108 6.81 17.78 -0.14
CA VAL A 108 6.72 19.24 -0.38
C VAL A 108 8.08 19.90 -0.18
N ASP A 109 8.79 19.59 0.90
CA ASP A 109 10.13 20.14 1.17
C ASP A 109 11.14 19.77 0.06
N ARG A 110 11.06 18.52 -0.42
CA ARG A 110 11.87 18.04 -1.56
C ARG A 110 11.55 18.83 -2.84
N PHE A 111 10.28 19.02 -3.17
CA PHE A 111 9.88 19.76 -4.38
C PHE A 111 10.31 21.23 -4.30
N ASN A 112 10.11 21.88 -3.16
CA ASN A 112 10.55 23.26 -2.93
C ASN A 112 12.07 23.39 -3.05
N SER A 113 12.82 22.44 -2.51
CA SER A 113 14.29 22.42 -2.61
C SER A 113 14.76 22.28 -4.05
N ASN A 114 14.11 21.44 -4.85
CA ASN A 114 14.44 21.25 -6.26
C ASN A 114 14.08 22.48 -7.11
N ALA A 115 12.93 23.11 -6.85
CA ALA A 115 12.53 24.34 -7.52
C ALA A 115 13.54 25.48 -7.29
N ARG A 116 14.05 25.62 -6.05
CA ARG A 116 15.09 26.61 -5.72
C ARG A 116 16.43 26.36 -6.42
N LYS A 117 16.78 25.09 -6.69
CA LYS A 117 18.01 24.74 -7.42
C LYS A 117 17.89 24.99 -8.93
N GLY A 118 16.67 24.96 -9.48
CA GLY A 118 16.39 25.19 -10.90
C GLY A 118 16.05 26.64 -11.27
N ALA A 119 15.90 27.54 -10.30
CA ALA A 119 15.62 28.95 -10.55
C ALA A 119 16.90 29.65 -11.05
N PRO A 120 16.89 30.30 -12.25
CA PRO A 120 17.99 31.17 -12.64
C PRO A 120 18.09 32.34 -11.65
N ALA A 121 19.32 32.64 -11.23
CA ALA A 121 19.65 33.74 -10.32
C ALA A 121 19.26 35.10 -10.90
#